data_AF-A0A523VL50-F1
#
_entry.id   AF-A0A523VL50-F1
#
_cell.length_a   1.000
_cell.length_b   1.000
_cell.length_c   1.000
_cell.angle_alpha   90.00
_cell.angle_beta   90.00
_cell.angle_gamma   90.00
#
_symmetry.space_group_name_H-M   'P 1'
#
loop_
_entity.id
_entity.type
_entity.pdbx_description
1 polymer ?
#
loop_
_entity_poly.entity_id
_entity_poly.type
_entity_poly.pdbx_seq_one_letter_code
_entity_poly.pdbx_strand_id
1 'polypeptide(L)'
;MKAKMILALVLLFIFVSVALGHAKLPEKKKTEAGKESGKTTVQEVLINRGCPACHMKISDDQNYSLAHEAKEQEADHPTKSPSNVILDDSVTVETCLECHGAAENGKGVNASYALRDIVHPAHLFSPIFKDDLNGTCFSCHNIGVDGKFALLTQKVEGNKKGVPKEVPVTGAQQIENRAAKNVSLNTFIIVIVALGLSNIVTLGIAWSNRK
;
A
#
# COMPACT_ATOMS: atom_id res chain seq x y z
N MET A 1 59.94 -4.15 -3.05
CA MET A 1 58.91 -5.07 -2.49
C MET A 1 57.48 -4.78 -2.95
N LYS A 2 57.03 -3.51 -3.06
CA LYS A 2 55.62 -3.18 -3.37
C LYS A 2 55.10 -3.62 -4.76
N ALA A 3 55.94 -3.61 -5.80
CA ALA A 3 55.51 -3.99 -7.16
C ALA A 3 55.20 -5.49 -7.34
N LYS A 4 55.88 -6.38 -6.60
CA LYS A 4 55.66 -7.83 -6.68
C LYS A 4 54.34 -8.26 -6.03
N MET A 5 53.85 -7.50 -5.05
CA MET A 5 52.59 -7.78 -4.34
C MET A 5 51.36 -7.40 -5.18
N ILE A 6 51.46 -6.33 -5.98
CA ILE A 6 50.38 -5.89 -6.88
C ILE A 6 50.20 -6.88 -8.04
N LEU A 7 51.31 -7.37 -8.60
CA LEU A 7 51.25 -8.37 -9.68
C LEU A 7 50.64 -9.71 -9.22
N ALA A 8 50.90 -10.11 -7.98
CA ALA A 8 50.29 -11.32 -7.39
C ALA A 8 48.77 -11.19 -7.19
N LEU A 9 48.29 -10.01 -6.78
CA LEU A 9 46.85 -9.73 -6.61
C LEU A 9 46.10 -9.68 -7.93
N VAL A 10 46.69 -9.10 -8.98
CA VAL A 10 46.07 -9.05 -10.32
C VAL A 10 45.99 -10.45 -10.95
N LEU A 11 47.02 -11.28 -10.79
CA LEU A 11 47.00 -12.66 -11.27
C LEU A 11 45.99 -13.54 -10.51
N LEU A 12 45.79 -13.30 -9.21
CA LEU A 12 44.77 -13.99 -8.42
C LEU A 12 43.35 -13.63 -8.91
N PHE A 13 43.10 -12.37 -9.25
CA PHE A 13 41.80 -11.93 -9.76
C PHE A 13 41.45 -12.54 -11.13
N ILE A 14 42.44 -12.67 -12.03
CA ILE A 14 42.24 -13.29 -13.34
C ILE A 14 41.94 -14.80 -13.19
N PHE A 15 42.58 -15.49 -12.25
CA PHE A 15 42.33 -16.91 -12.00
C PHE A 15 40.94 -17.19 -11.42
N VAL A 16 40.41 -16.31 -10.55
CA VAL A 16 39.06 -16.46 -9.99
C VAL A 16 37.98 -16.25 -11.05
N SER A 17 38.18 -15.37 -12.03
CA SER A 17 37.22 -15.16 -13.12
C SER A 17 37.13 -16.33 -14.11
N VAL A 18 38.20 -17.10 -14.30
CA VAL A 18 38.20 -18.27 -15.22
C VAL A 18 37.58 -19.51 -14.56
N ALA A 19 37.64 -19.62 -13.23
CA ALA A 19 37.10 -20.78 -12.49
C ALA A 19 35.57 -20.81 -12.37
N LEU A 20 34.86 -19.68 -12.54
CA LEU A 20 33.38 -19.64 -12.47
C LEU A 20 32.67 -19.83 -13.84
N GLY A 21 33.41 -20.04 -14.93
CA GLY A 21 32.85 -20.09 -16.29
C GLY A 21 32.31 -21.43 -16.80
N HIS A 22 32.34 -22.52 -16.01
CA HIS A 22 32.05 -23.88 -16.55
C HIS A 22 31.04 -24.71 -15.74
N ALA A 23 30.12 -24.08 -14.99
CA ALA A 23 28.98 -24.79 -14.42
C ALA A 23 28.01 -25.22 -15.54
N LYS A 24 28.23 -26.43 -16.06
CA LYS A 24 27.40 -27.12 -17.06
C LYS A 24 26.03 -27.42 -16.44
N LEU A 25 25.00 -26.69 -16.87
CA LEU A 25 23.61 -26.96 -16.49
C LEU A 25 23.21 -28.38 -16.94
N PRO A 26 22.48 -29.16 -16.12
CA PRO A 26 22.06 -30.49 -16.50
C PRO A 26 21.10 -30.43 -17.69
N GLU A 27 21.45 -31.19 -18.72
CA GLU A 27 20.73 -31.35 -19.98
C GLU A 27 19.35 -31.97 -19.70
N LYS A 28 18.29 -31.20 -19.95
CA LYS A 28 16.91 -31.66 -19.78
C LYS A 28 16.61 -32.70 -20.87
N LYS A 29 16.54 -33.96 -20.45
CA LYS A 29 16.19 -35.13 -21.27
C LYS A 29 14.93 -34.82 -22.11
N LYS A 30 15.06 -34.86 -23.44
CA LYS A 30 13.94 -34.86 -24.38
C LYS A 30 13.12 -36.13 -24.13
N THR A 31 11.90 -35.96 -23.63
CA THR A 31 10.88 -37.00 -23.69
C THR A 31 10.04 -36.73 -24.93
N GLU A 32 9.96 -37.73 -25.79
CA GLU A 32 9.23 -37.70 -27.06
C GLU A 32 7.71 -37.71 -26.85
N ALA A 33 7.05 -37.33 -27.95
CA ALA A 33 5.65 -37.12 -28.18
C ALA A 33 4.67 -38.11 -27.52
N GLY A 34 3.60 -37.54 -26.96
CA GLY A 34 2.38 -38.25 -26.58
C GLY A 34 1.17 -37.34 -26.74
N LYS A 35 0.52 -37.46 -27.90
CA LYS A 35 -0.93 -37.40 -28.16
C LYS A 35 -1.72 -36.15 -27.74
N GLU A 36 -2.38 -35.56 -28.76
CA GLU A 36 -3.42 -34.54 -28.67
C GLU A 36 -4.44 -34.80 -27.54
N SER A 37 -4.74 -33.77 -26.74
CA SER A 37 -6.10 -33.39 -26.35
C SER A 37 -6.05 -32.18 -25.42
N GLY A 38 -6.88 -31.17 -25.70
CA GLY A 38 -7.12 -30.06 -24.80
C GLY A 38 -6.59 -28.73 -25.35
N LYS A 39 -7.41 -28.10 -26.20
CA LYS A 39 -7.42 -26.64 -26.32
C LYS A 39 -7.78 -26.09 -24.94
N THR A 40 -6.80 -25.91 -24.06
CA THR A 40 -6.96 -25.10 -22.87
C THR A 40 -7.16 -23.69 -23.37
N THR A 41 -8.42 -23.27 -23.46
CA THR A 41 -8.77 -21.86 -23.47
C THR A 41 -8.02 -21.24 -22.31
N VAL A 42 -7.01 -20.41 -22.60
CA VAL A 42 -6.44 -19.51 -21.61
C VAL A 42 -7.63 -18.67 -21.16
N GLN A 43 -8.23 -19.07 -20.04
CA GLN A 43 -9.26 -18.27 -19.39
C GLN A 43 -8.60 -16.92 -19.17
N GLU A 44 -9.20 -15.87 -19.74
CA GLU A 44 -8.70 -14.53 -19.61
C GLU A 44 -8.69 -14.21 -18.11
N VAL A 45 -7.52 -14.27 -17.49
CA VAL A 45 -7.37 -13.97 -16.06
C VAL A 45 -7.82 -12.53 -15.89
N LEU A 46 -8.96 -12.33 -15.25
CA LEU A 46 -9.46 -11.00 -14.92
C LEU A 46 -8.50 -10.38 -13.92
N ILE A 47 -7.73 -9.39 -14.37
CA ILE A 47 -6.76 -8.69 -13.52
C ILE A 47 -7.52 -7.61 -12.76
N ASN A 48 -8.03 -8.00 -11.59
CA ASN A 48 -8.74 -7.09 -10.70
C ASN A 48 -7.74 -6.28 -9.88
N ARG A 49 -7.80 -4.95 -10.02
CA ARG A 49 -6.93 -4.01 -9.31
C ARG A 49 -7.74 -2.89 -8.67
N GLY A 50 -7.50 -2.65 -7.39
CA GLY A 50 -8.21 -1.70 -6.54
C GLY A 50 -9.43 -2.31 -5.85
N CYS A 51 -9.77 -1.79 -4.67
CA CYS A 51 -10.91 -2.29 -3.87
C CYS A 51 -12.22 -2.38 -4.68
N PRO A 52 -12.61 -1.36 -5.47
CA PRO A 52 -13.86 -1.39 -6.23
C PRO A 52 -13.89 -2.39 -7.39
N ALA A 53 -12.77 -3.09 -7.68
CA ALA A 53 -12.77 -4.17 -8.65
C ALA A 53 -13.52 -5.42 -8.15
N CYS A 54 -13.62 -5.58 -6.81
CA CYS A 54 -14.31 -6.69 -6.17
C CYS A 54 -15.43 -6.20 -5.22
N HIS A 55 -15.19 -5.11 -4.50
CA HIS A 55 -16.13 -4.59 -3.51
C HIS A 55 -17.15 -3.64 -4.13
N MET A 56 -18.27 -4.22 -4.58
CA MET A 56 -19.37 -3.47 -5.16
C MET A 56 -20.70 -4.16 -4.90
N LYS A 57 -21.78 -3.39 -4.96
CA LYS A 57 -23.12 -3.95 -5.01
C LYS A 57 -23.40 -4.46 -6.43
N ILE A 58 -23.67 -5.75 -6.56
CA ILE A 58 -24.02 -6.41 -7.84
C ILE A 58 -25.54 -6.45 -7.99
N SER A 59 -26.25 -6.79 -6.91
CA SER A 59 -27.71 -6.85 -6.83
C SER A 59 -28.16 -6.66 -5.38
N ASP A 60 -29.47 -6.69 -5.11
CA ASP A 60 -29.99 -6.58 -3.74
C ASP A 60 -29.66 -7.79 -2.86
N ASP A 61 -29.46 -8.96 -3.46
CA ASP A 61 -29.06 -10.21 -2.82
C ASP A 61 -27.54 -10.49 -2.88
N GLN A 62 -26.78 -9.68 -3.63
CA GLN A 62 -25.32 -9.80 -3.75
C GLN A 62 -24.67 -8.43 -3.57
N ASN A 63 -24.43 -8.08 -2.32
CA ASN A 63 -23.82 -6.81 -1.94
C ASN A 63 -22.46 -7.03 -1.29
N TYR A 64 -21.39 -6.75 -2.03
CA TYR A 64 -20.02 -6.81 -1.53
C TYR A 64 -19.44 -5.41 -1.30
N SER A 65 -20.29 -4.39 -1.13
CA SER A 65 -19.82 -3.03 -0.86
C SER A 65 -19.07 -2.97 0.47
N LEU A 66 -18.09 -2.07 0.55
CA LEU A 66 -17.26 -1.94 1.75
C LEU A 66 -18.08 -1.63 3.01
N ALA A 67 -19.13 -0.79 2.90
CA ALA A 67 -19.96 -0.46 4.05
C ALA A 67 -20.91 -1.59 4.44
N HIS A 68 -21.38 -2.37 3.47
CA HIS A 68 -22.22 -3.53 3.75
C HIS A 68 -21.42 -4.57 4.54
N GLU A 69 -20.24 -4.95 4.04
CA GLU A 69 -19.37 -5.91 4.71
C GLU A 69 -18.94 -5.42 6.10
N ALA A 70 -18.62 -4.12 6.25
CA ALA A 70 -18.28 -3.57 7.57
C ALA A 70 -19.42 -3.72 8.59
N LYS A 71 -20.68 -3.51 8.17
CA LYS A 71 -21.86 -3.69 9.03
C LYS A 71 -22.17 -5.15 9.31
N GLU A 72 -21.90 -6.06 8.38
CA GLU A 72 -22.05 -7.50 8.60
C GLU A 72 -21.06 -8.02 9.64
N GLN A 73 -19.84 -7.48 9.65
CA GLN A 73 -18.82 -7.88 10.63
C GLN A 73 -19.02 -7.23 12.01
N GLU A 74 -19.54 -6.00 12.06
CA GLU A 74 -19.80 -5.27 13.30
C GLU A 74 -21.13 -4.52 13.20
N ALA A 75 -22.16 -5.03 13.89
CA ALA A 75 -23.52 -4.47 13.82
C ALA A 75 -23.58 -3.01 14.31
N ASP A 76 -22.70 -2.65 15.25
CA ASP A 76 -22.60 -1.29 15.81
C ASP A 76 -21.64 -0.39 15.01
N HIS A 77 -21.21 -0.80 13.80
CA HIS A 77 -20.36 0.03 12.96
C HIS A 77 -21.05 1.38 12.67
N PRO A 78 -20.34 2.51 12.82
CA PRO A 78 -20.91 3.82 12.54
C PRO A 78 -21.57 3.91 11.16
N THR A 79 -22.58 4.77 11.05
CA THR A 79 -23.29 5.04 9.78
C THR A 79 -22.77 6.27 9.05
N LYS A 80 -21.84 7.02 9.66
CA LYS A 80 -21.20 8.21 9.08
C LYS A 80 -19.71 8.24 9.38
N SER A 81 -18.93 8.80 8.47
CA SER A 81 -17.51 9.09 8.67
C SER A 81 -17.30 10.36 9.52
N PRO A 82 -16.09 10.61 10.05
CA PRO A 82 -15.71 11.86 10.69
C PRO A 82 -15.98 13.11 9.84
N SER A 83 -15.87 12.99 8.51
CA SER A 83 -16.21 14.06 7.56
C SER A 83 -17.71 14.15 7.22
N ASN A 84 -18.57 13.49 7.99
CA ASN A 84 -20.03 13.41 7.81
C ASN A 84 -20.49 12.75 6.50
N VAL A 85 -19.65 11.94 5.86
CA VAL A 85 -20.05 11.14 4.70
C VAL A 85 -20.90 9.96 5.18
N ILE A 86 -22.06 9.72 4.56
CA ILE A 86 -22.91 8.57 4.87
C ILE A 86 -22.23 7.28 4.40
N LEU A 87 -22.24 6.26 5.25
CA LEU A 87 -21.67 4.94 4.95
C LEU A 87 -22.73 4.03 4.32
N ASP A 88 -22.90 4.20 3.01
CA ASP A 88 -23.78 3.43 2.12
C ASP A 88 -22.99 2.55 1.12
N ASP A 89 -23.63 1.96 0.11
CA ASP A 89 -22.94 1.05 -0.82
C ASP A 89 -21.92 1.73 -1.76
N SER A 90 -21.81 3.06 -1.73
CA SER A 90 -20.94 3.85 -2.62
C SER A 90 -19.66 4.35 -1.96
N VAL A 91 -19.46 4.12 -0.65
CA VAL A 91 -18.26 4.60 0.05
C VAL A 91 -16.99 3.98 -0.53
N THR A 92 -15.95 4.80 -0.57
CA THR A 92 -14.62 4.37 -1.00
C THR A 92 -13.73 4.05 0.20
N VAL A 93 -12.64 3.33 -0.05
CA VAL A 93 -11.68 2.96 1.01
C VAL A 93 -11.08 4.18 1.72
N GLU A 94 -11.02 5.35 1.07
CA GLU A 94 -10.61 6.60 1.70
C GLU A 94 -11.51 7.01 2.86
N THR A 95 -12.82 6.81 2.72
CA THR A 95 -13.78 7.09 3.80
C THR A 95 -13.53 6.17 4.98
N CYS A 96 -13.24 4.88 4.74
CA CYS A 96 -12.88 3.92 5.79
C CYS A 96 -11.59 4.35 6.52
N LEU A 97 -10.62 4.90 5.79
CA LEU A 97 -9.34 5.38 6.33
C LEU A 97 -9.48 6.61 7.24
N GLU A 98 -10.61 7.31 7.25
CA GLU A 98 -10.85 8.40 8.21
C GLU A 98 -10.91 7.88 9.66
N CYS A 99 -11.35 6.64 9.88
CA CYS A 99 -11.34 5.97 11.18
C CYS A 99 -10.23 4.93 11.28
N HIS A 100 -10.08 4.10 10.26
CA HIS A 100 -9.15 2.98 10.24
C HIS A 100 -7.77 3.33 9.64
N GLY A 101 -7.48 4.60 9.35
CA GLY A 101 -6.12 5.02 9.01
C GLY A 101 -5.14 4.65 10.11
N ALA A 102 -3.90 4.29 9.76
CA ALA A 102 -2.91 3.91 10.76
C ALA A 102 -2.53 5.09 11.66
N ALA A 103 -2.62 4.89 12.98
CA ALA A 103 -2.08 5.79 14.01
C ALA A 103 -0.76 5.25 14.56
N GLU A 104 0.03 6.13 15.19
CA GLU A 104 1.36 5.79 15.71
C GLU A 104 1.32 4.73 16.82
N ASN A 105 0.21 4.64 17.54
CA ASN A 105 -0.01 3.64 18.59
C ASN A 105 -0.37 2.25 18.05
N GLY A 106 -0.34 2.06 16.72
CA GLY A 106 -0.67 0.80 16.05
C GLY A 106 -2.16 0.55 15.84
N LYS A 107 -3.05 1.44 16.28
CA LYS A 107 -4.51 1.35 16.08
C LYS A 107 -4.97 2.17 14.87
N GLY A 108 -6.29 2.21 14.66
CA GLY A 108 -6.91 3.19 13.78
C GLY A 108 -6.85 4.60 14.40
N VAL A 109 -6.90 5.65 13.56
CA VAL A 109 -6.97 7.05 14.02
C VAL A 109 -8.17 7.27 14.93
N ASN A 110 -9.33 6.72 14.58
CA ASN A 110 -10.58 6.81 15.36
C ASN A 110 -11.23 5.43 15.54
N ALA A 111 -10.44 4.35 15.52
CA ALA A 111 -10.94 2.98 15.61
C ALA A 111 -9.95 2.07 16.33
N SER A 112 -10.45 0.96 16.88
CA SER A 112 -9.62 -0.02 17.61
C SER A 112 -8.56 -0.67 16.73
N TYR A 113 -8.84 -0.84 15.44
CA TYR A 113 -7.96 -1.49 14.47
C TYR A 113 -7.63 -0.55 13.31
N ALA A 114 -6.39 -0.58 12.85
CA ALA A 114 -6.03 0.04 11.58
C ALA A 114 -6.50 -0.86 10.43
N LEU A 115 -6.75 -0.27 9.27
CA LEU A 115 -7.31 -0.96 8.11
C LEU A 115 -6.40 -2.09 7.62
N ARG A 116 -5.08 -1.91 7.74
CA ARG A 116 -4.08 -2.94 7.40
C ARG A 116 -4.25 -4.22 8.25
N ASP A 117 -4.70 -4.07 9.48
CA ASP A 117 -4.84 -5.16 10.45
C ASP A 117 -6.20 -5.87 10.29
N ILE A 118 -7.09 -5.30 9.47
CA ILE A 118 -8.38 -5.89 9.06
C ILE A 118 -8.22 -6.55 7.69
N VAL A 119 -7.79 -5.77 6.69
CA VAL A 119 -7.81 -6.16 5.27
C VAL A 119 -6.79 -7.25 4.99
N HIS A 120 -5.55 -7.16 5.48
CA HIS A 120 -4.57 -8.19 5.16
C HIS A 120 -4.99 -9.55 5.72
N PRO A 121 -5.36 -9.72 6.99
CA PRO A 121 -5.84 -11.02 7.47
C PRO A 121 -7.09 -11.52 6.74
N ALA A 122 -8.05 -10.64 6.45
CA ALA A 122 -9.27 -11.03 5.74
C ALA A 122 -8.99 -11.60 4.34
N HIS A 123 -7.94 -11.14 3.65
CA HIS A 123 -7.65 -11.51 2.27
C HIS A 123 -6.50 -12.50 2.14
N LEU A 124 -5.40 -12.33 2.88
CA LEU A 124 -4.16 -13.10 2.70
C LEU A 124 -4.37 -14.62 2.87
N PHE A 125 -5.35 -15.00 3.68
CA PHE A 125 -5.70 -16.40 3.93
C PHE A 125 -6.85 -16.91 3.06
N SER A 126 -7.50 -16.05 2.26
CA SER A 126 -8.64 -16.43 1.44
C SER A 126 -8.20 -17.18 0.16
N PRO A 127 -9.06 -18.09 -0.35
CA PRO A 127 -8.83 -18.70 -1.66
C PRO A 127 -8.76 -17.66 -2.79
N ILE A 128 -9.60 -16.61 -2.73
CA ILE A 128 -9.60 -15.52 -3.72
C ILE A 128 -8.21 -14.91 -3.88
N PHE A 129 -7.51 -14.64 -2.77
CA PHE A 129 -6.17 -14.07 -2.85
C PHE A 129 -5.18 -15.03 -3.51
N LYS A 130 -5.22 -16.33 -3.17
CA LYS A 130 -4.25 -17.32 -3.66
C LYS A 130 -4.51 -17.74 -5.09
N ASP A 131 -5.76 -18.03 -5.41
CA ASP A 131 -6.17 -18.71 -6.64
C ASP A 131 -6.55 -17.70 -7.72
N ASP A 132 -7.35 -16.68 -7.38
CA ASP A 132 -7.86 -15.70 -8.36
C ASP A 132 -6.90 -14.52 -8.55
N LEU A 133 -6.28 -14.06 -7.46
CA LEU A 133 -5.31 -12.95 -7.47
C LEU A 133 -3.86 -13.43 -7.51
N ASN A 134 -3.62 -14.74 -7.62
CA ASN A 134 -2.28 -15.34 -7.73
C ASN A 134 -1.30 -14.89 -6.61
N GLY A 135 -1.82 -14.66 -5.41
CA GLY A 135 -1.07 -14.22 -4.24
C GLY A 135 -0.39 -12.85 -4.37
N THR A 136 -0.84 -12.00 -5.29
CA THR A 136 -0.15 -10.73 -5.60
C THR A 136 -0.59 -9.58 -4.70
N CYS A 137 0.36 -8.81 -4.17
CA CYS A 137 0.07 -7.55 -3.49
C CYS A 137 -0.44 -6.46 -4.44
N PHE A 138 -0.23 -6.63 -5.77
CA PHE A 138 -0.52 -5.62 -6.79
C PHE A 138 -1.99 -5.55 -7.23
N SER A 139 -2.82 -6.45 -6.69
CA SER A 139 -4.28 -6.37 -6.79
C SER A 139 -4.82 -5.22 -5.93
N CYS A 140 -4.23 -4.95 -4.78
CA CYS A 140 -4.65 -3.84 -3.90
C CYS A 140 -3.68 -2.66 -3.92
N HIS A 141 -2.41 -2.89 -4.24
CA HIS A 141 -1.39 -1.86 -4.20
C HIS A 141 -0.78 -1.54 -5.56
N ASN A 142 -0.29 -0.31 -5.68
CA ASN A 142 0.67 0.10 -6.68
C ASN A 142 2.02 0.41 -6.01
N ILE A 143 3.07 0.58 -6.80
CA ILE A 143 4.35 1.12 -6.31
C ILE A 143 4.45 2.58 -6.76
N GLY A 144 4.63 3.47 -5.79
CA GLY A 144 4.91 4.88 -6.06
C GLY A 144 6.30 5.09 -6.62
N VAL A 145 6.57 6.29 -7.13
CA VAL A 145 7.88 6.68 -7.67
C VAL A 145 9.00 6.64 -6.61
N ASP A 146 8.64 6.67 -5.34
CA ASP A 146 9.52 6.53 -4.18
C ASP A 146 9.76 5.07 -3.75
N GLY A 147 9.20 4.11 -4.49
CA GLY A 147 9.32 2.68 -4.19
C GLY A 147 8.39 2.19 -3.08
N LYS A 148 7.54 3.05 -2.50
CA LYS A 148 6.60 2.65 -1.44
C LYS A 148 5.29 2.13 -2.02
N PHE A 149 4.62 1.26 -1.27
CA PHE A 149 3.28 0.81 -1.60
C PHE A 149 2.27 1.95 -1.49
N ALA A 150 1.59 2.24 -2.59
CA ALA A 150 0.40 3.08 -2.64
C ALA A 150 -0.84 2.19 -2.67
N LEU A 151 -1.86 2.52 -1.89
CA LEU A 151 -3.16 1.84 -1.96
C LEU A 151 -3.88 2.27 -3.24
N LEU A 152 -4.49 1.32 -3.95
CA LEU A 152 -5.36 1.58 -5.09
C LEU A 152 -6.79 1.80 -4.60
N THR A 153 -7.18 3.06 -4.50
CA THR A 153 -8.50 3.44 -3.98
C THR A 153 -9.60 3.42 -5.03
N GLN A 154 -9.23 3.30 -6.30
CA GLN A 154 -10.12 3.19 -7.45
C GLN A 154 -9.79 1.92 -8.23
N LYS A 155 -10.77 1.46 -9.01
CA LYS A 155 -10.55 0.38 -9.97
C LYS A 155 -9.52 0.83 -11.01
N VAL A 156 -8.48 0.00 -11.21
CA VAL A 156 -7.45 0.27 -12.23
C VAL A 156 -7.70 -0.60 -13.44
N GLU A 157 -8.03 0.05 -14.56
CA GLU A 157 -8.16 -0.60 -15.85
C GLU A 157 -6.77 -0.93 -16.44
N GLY A 158 -6.54 -2.19 -16.76
CA GLY A 158 -5.27 -2.67 -17.30
C GLY A 158 -5.42 -3.52 -18.56
N ASN A 159 -4.29 -3.83 -19.20
CA ASN A 159 -4.25 -4.86 -20.23
C ASN A 159 -4.20 -6.27 -19.60
N LYS A 160 -4.16 -7.32 -20.43
CA LYS A 160 -4.04 -8.73 -20.01
C LYS A 160 -2.80 -9.09 -19.17
N LYS A 161 -1.88 -8.16 -18.92
CA LYS A 161 -0.71 -8.29 -18.05
C LYS A 161 -0.80 -7.42 -16.80
N GLY A 162 -1.91 -6.68 -16.62
CA GLY A 162 -2.14 -5.80 -15.47
C GLY A 162 -1.46 -4.44 -15.58
N VAL A 163 -0.86 -4.14 -16.73
CA VAL A 163 -0.27 -2.82 -17.00
C VAL A 163 -1.43 -1.82 -17.15
N PRO A 164 -1.45 -0.73 -16.36
CA PRO A 164 -2.50 0.29 -16.43
C PRO A 164 -2.64 0.85 -17.86
N LYS A 165 -3.88 1.08 -18.29
CA LYS A 165 -4.17 1.74 -19.58
C LYS A 165 -3.81 3.23 -19.54
N GLU A 166 -3.87 3.84 -18.37
CA GLU A 166 -3.64 5.26 -18.15
C GLU A 166 -2.57 5.48 -17.08
N VAL A 167 -1.75 6.50 -17.28
CA VAL A 167 -0.75 6.97 -16.33
C VAL A 167 -0.86 8.50 -16.15
N PRO A 168 -0.73 9.04 -14.92
CA PRO A 168 -0.50 8.33 -13.66
C PRO A 168 -1.68 7.44 -13.25
N VAL A 169 -1.42 6.37 -12.48
CA VAL A 169 -2.47 5.44 -12.03
C VAL A 169 -3.40 6.18 -11.06
N THR A 170 -4.61 6.48 -11.53
CA THR A 170 -5.63 7.16 -10.72
C THR A 170 -5.97 6.35 -9.48
N GLY A 171 -6.13 7.02 -8.33
CA GLY A 171 -6.43 6.38 -7.06
C GLY A 171 -5.23 5.71 -6.37
N ALA A 172 -4.02 5.74 -6.93
CA ALA A 172 -2.83 5.29 -6.22
C ALA A 172 -2.42 6.32 -5.15
N GLN A 173 -2.83 6.09 -3.91
CA GLN A 173 -2.56 6.99 -2.78
C GLN A 173 -1.51 6.41 -1.84
N GLN A 174 -0.49 7.20 -1.52
CA GLN A 174 0.41 6.88 -0.42
C GLN A 174 -0.36 7.00 0.89
N ILE A 175 -0.48 5.88 1.60
CA ILE A 175 -1.10 5.87 2.94
C ILE A 175 0.01 6.15 3.94
N GLU A 176 0.49 7.38 3.96
CA GLU A 176 1.34 7.87 5.04
C GLU A 176 0.49 8.09 6.30
N ASN A 177 1.11 8.05 7.49
CA ASN A 177 0.45 8.30 8.78
C ASN A 177 -0.38 9.60 8.72
N ARG A 178 -1.67 9.50 8.36
CA ARG A 178 -2.60 10.64 8.26
C ARG A 178 -2.78 11.34 9.60
N ALA A 179 -2.40 10.69 10.70
CA ALA A 179 -2.31 11.26 12.04
C ALA A 179 -1.51 12.59 12.07
N ALA A 180 -0.50 12.78 11.21
CA ALA A 180 0.35 13.97 11.24
C ALA A 180 -0.25 15.22 10.55
N LYS A 181 -1.33 15.09 9.76
CA LYS A 181 -1.90 16.23 9.01
C LYS A 181 -2.97 17.03 9.76
N ASN A 182 -3.41 16.56 10.93
CA ASN A 182 -4.44 17.24 11.73
C ASN A 182 -3.88 18.20 12.80
N VAL A 183 -2.64 18.68 12.67
CA VAL A 183 -2.29 19.93 13.34
C VAL A 183 -3.05 21.03 12.61
N SER A 184 -4.25 21.35 13.10
CA SER A 184 -5.06 22.38 12.49
C SER A 184 -4.24 23.67 12.39
N LEU A 185 -4.41 24.43 11.31
CA LEU A 185 -3.75 25.72 11.14
C LEU A 185 -3.96 26.63 12.38
N ASN A 186 -5.09 26.49 13.06
CA ASN A 186 -5.39 27.16 14.32
C ASN A 186 -4.47 26.73 15.46
N THR A 187 -4.14 25.44 15.57
CA THR A 187 -3.18 24.93 16.56
C THR A 187 -1.79 25.50 16.31
N PHE A 188 -1.38 25.62 15.05
CA PHE A 188 -0.09 26.22 14.68
C PHE A 188 -0.04 27.72 14.99
N ILE A 189 -1.12 28.46 14.69
CA ILE A 189 -1.26 29.89 15.01
C ILE A 189 -1.24 30.11 16.52
N ILE A 190 -1.95 29.30 17.31
CA ILE A 190 -1.99 29.41 18.78
C ILE A 190 -0.60 29.23 19.38
N VAL A 191 0.17 28.25 18.90
CA VAL A 191 1.55 28.02 19.37
C VAL A 191 2.47 29.21 19.03
N ILE A 192 2.37 29.74 17.81
CA ILE A 192 3.16 30.92 17.41
C ILE A 192 2.79 32.16 18.25
N VAL A 193 1.50 32.41 18.47
CA VAL A 193 1.04 33.54 19.28
C VAL A 193 1.48 33.39 20.74
N ALA A 194 1.39 32.19 21.33
CA ALA A 194 1.83 31.92 22.69
C ALA A 194 3.35 32.13 22.86
N LEU A 195 4.16 31.71 21.89
CA LEU A 195 5.60 31.92 21.89
C LEU A 195 5.97 33.40 21.65
N GLY A 196 5.23 34.10 20.79
CA GLY A 196 5.40 35.54 20.56
C GLY A 196 5.10 36.38 21.80
N LEU A 197 3.98 36.09 22.48
CA LEU A 197 3.58 36.79 23.72
C LEU A 197 4.58 36.55 24.87
N SER A 198 5.10 35.33 24.98
CA SER A 198 6.14 35.01 25.98
C SER A 198 7.39 35.87 25.80
N ASN A 199 7.82 36.13 24.55
CA ASN A 199 8.97 37.00 24.28
C ASN A 199 8.69 38.47 24.62
N ILE A 200 7.48 38.97 24.35
CA ILE A 200 7.08 40.35 24.67
C ILE A 200 7.01 40.57 26.19
N VAL A 201 6.44 39.62 26.94
CA VAL A 201 6.38 39.70 28.41
C VAL A 201 7.78 39.68 29.01
N THR A 202 8.65 38.79 28.52
CA THR A 202 10.05 38.70 29.00
C THR A 202 10.82 40.01 28.75
N LEU A 203 10.66 40.61 27.56
CA LEU A 203 11.26 41.91 27.22
C LEU A 203 10.67 43.06 28.05
N GLY A 204 9.36 43.03 28.32
CA GLY A 204 8.67 44.01 29.15
C GLY A 204 9.16 43.99 30.60
N ILE A 205 9.32 42.80 31.19
CA ILE A 205 9.89 42.62 32.53
C ILE A 205 11.36 43.09 32.56
N ALA A 206 12.15 42.70 31.56
CA ALA A 206 13.55 43.13 31.46
C ALA A 206 13.71 44.65 31.31
N TRP A 207 12.77 45.33 30.64
CA TRP A 207 12.75 46.79 30.53
C TRP A 207 12.25 47.48 31.81
N SER A 208 11.23 46.91 32.47
CA SER A 208 10.71 47.43 33.75
C SER A 208 11.77 47.40 34.86
N ASN A 209 12.66 46.40 34.87
CA ASN A 209 13.72 46.28 35.88
C ASN A 209 14.95 47.17 35.61
N ARG A 210 14.96 47.96 34.53
CA ARG A 210 16.02 48.92 34.20
C ARG A 210 15.68 50.39 34.56
N LYS A 211 14.49 50.64 35.10
CA LYS A 211 14.11 51.93 35.69
C LYS A 211 14.21 51.85 37.21
#